data_AF-A0A2N0YWC3-F1
#
_entry.id   AF-A0A2N0YWC3-F1
#
_cell.length_a   1.000
_cell.length_b   1.000
_cell.length_c   1.000
_cell.angle_alpha   90.00
_cell.angle_beta   90.00
_cell.angle_gamma   90.00
#
_symmetry.space_group_name_H-M   'P 1'
#
loop_
_entity.id
_entity.type
_entity.pdbx_description
1 polymer ?
#
loop_
_entity_poly.entity_id
_entity_poly.type
_entity_poly.pdbx_seq_one_letter_code
_entity_poly.pdbx_strand_id
1 'polypeptide(L)'
;MQDEPCELTEKEIALIDYRLIFISEGFSFMTAKERIQLLIGTFLIEEYQFSYESLAKYVEVSYEEFINFYSGDQKIDTQHIINICVNLQMLVYILQNNRR
;
A
#
# COMPACT_ATOMS: atom_id res chain seq x y z
N MET A 1 -9.99 -27.59 7.68
CA MET A 1 -9.83 -26.61 8.77
C MET A 1 -10.97 -25.63 8.58
N GLN A 2 -11.85 -25.49 9.57
CA GLN A 2 -12.83 -24.41 9.54
C GLN A 2 -12.06 -23.13 9.89
N ASP A 3 -12.04 -22.16 8.98
CA ASP A 3 -11.49 -20.84 9.27
C ASP A 3 -12.32 -20.26 10.42
N GLU A 4 -11.70 -20.12 11.59
CA GLU A 4 -12.34 -19.41 12.70
C GLU A 4 -12.62 -17.97 12.25
N PRO A 5 -13.84 -17.46 12.46
CA PRO A 5 -14.15 -16.09 12.12
C PRO A 5 -13.21 -15.16 12.90
N CYS A 6 -12.46 -14.33 12.17
CA CYS A 6 -11.63 -13.30 12.75
C CYS A 6 -12.55 -12.24 13.37
N GLU A 7 -12.82 -12.37 14.67
CA GLU A 7 -13.60 -11.38 15.41
C GLU A 7 -12.72 -10.17 15.73
N LEU A 8 -12.96 -9.08 15.00
CA LEU A 8 -12.32 -7.80 15.24
C LEU A 8 -12.95 -7.12 16.46
N THR A 9 -12.11 -6.59 17.34
CA THR A 9 -12.55 -5.74 18.44
C THR A 9 -13.12 -4.41 17.91
N GLU A 10 -13.98 -3.75 18.68
CA GLU A 10 -14.53 -2.43 18.30
C GLU A 10 -13.43 -1.40 18.01
N LYS A 11 -12.30 -1.50 18.70
CA LYS A 11 -11.13 -0.64 18.47
C LYS A 11 -10.47 -0.92 17.12
N GLU A 12 -10.39 -2.18 16.71
CA GLU A 12 -9.84 -2.59 15.41
C GLU A 12 -10.78 -2.17 14.28
N ILE A 13 -12.10 -2.30 14.46
CA ILE A 13 -13.11 -1.83 13.51
C ILE A 13 -13.01 -0.30 13.34
N ALA A 14 -12.99 0.46 14.45
CA ALA A 14 -12.87 1.92 14.40
C ALA A 14 -11.57 2.39 13.71
N LEU A 15 -10.50 1.63 13.88
CA LEU A 15 -9.21 1.90 13.26
C LEU A 15 -9.21 1.59 11.75
N ILE A 16 -9.91 0.54 11.33
CA ILE A 16 -10.15 0.19 9.94
C ILE A 16 -11.03 1.25 9.27
N ASP A 17 -12.13 1.66 9.90
CA ASP A 17 -13.04 2.69 9.40
C ASP A 17 -12.35 4.06 9.25
N TYR A 18 -11.57 4.45 10.26
CA TYR A 18 -10.75 5.67 10.20
C TYR A 18 -9.82 5.65 8.98
N ARG A 19 -9.19 4.51 8.67
CA ARG A 19 -8.28 4.37 7.52
C ARG A 19 -8.99 4.25 6.18
N LEU A 20 -10.14 3.57 6.15
CA LEU A 20 -10.99 3.47 4.98
C LEU A 20 -11.38 4.86 4.48
N ILE A 21 -11.70 5.80 5.38
CA ILE A 21 -12.01 7.19 5.03
C ILE A 21 -10.83 7.91 4.34
N PHE A 22 -9.58 7.65 4.74
CA PHE A 22 -8.42 8.21 4.03
C PHE A 22 -8.17 7.54 2.67
N ILE A 23 -8.57 6.27 2.53
CA ILE A 23 -8.48 5.52 1.27
C ILE A 23 -9.63 5.91 0.31
N SER A 24 -10.81 6.27 0.83
CA SER A 24 -12.03 6.52 0.07
C SER A 24 -12.35 8.00 -0.18
N GLU A 25 -12.06 8.91 0.76
CA GLU A 25 -12.52 10.31 0.69
C GLU A 25 -11.41 11.37 0.65
N GLY A 26 -10.19 11.07 1.13
CA GLY A 26 -9.14 12.09 1.32
C GLY A 26 -8.56 12.74 0.05
N PHE A 27 -8.85 12.20 -1.13
CA PHE A 27 -8.29 12.68 -2.40
C PHE A 27 -9.28 12.56 -3.55
N SER A 28 -10.40 13.28 -3.49
CA SER A 28 -11.40 13.31 -4.57
C SER A 28 -10.84 13.75 -5.94
N PHE A 29 -9.66 14.39 -5.95
CA PHE A 29 -8.95 14.85 -7.14
C PHE A 29 -7.86 13.90 -7.66
N MET A 30 -7.58 12.77 -6.97
CA MET A 30 -6.60 11.77 -7.42
C MET A 30 -7.23 10.40 -7.55
N THR A 31 -6.75 9.64 -8.52
CA THR A 31 -7.04 8.22 -8.69
C THR A 31 -6.38 7.38 -7.59
N ALA A 32 -6.87 6.16 -7.37
CA ALA A 32 -6.25 5.22 -6.42
C ALA A 32 -4.78 4.95 -6.74
N LYS A 33 -4.42 4.92 -8.03
CA LYS A 33 -3.05 4.73 -8.49
C LYS A 33 -2.14 5.90 -8.12
N GLU A 34 -2.57 7.13 -8.40
CA GLU A 34 -1.81 8.34 -8.07
C GLU A 34 -1.55 8.46 -6.56
N ARG A 35 -2.52 8.04 -5.74
CA ARG A 35 -2.33 7.95 -4.28
C ARG A 35 -1.19 7.00 -3.89
N ILE A 36 -1.15 5.80 -4.47
CA ILE A 36 -0.08 4.83 -4.18
C ILE A 36 1.26 5.33 -4.71
N GLN A 37 1.31 5.94 -5.90
CA GLN A 37 2.55 6.53 -6.43
C GLN A 37 3.09 7.63 -5.51
N LEU A 38 2.22 8.46 -4.95
CA LEU A 38 2.61 9.48 -3.97
C LEU A 38 3.11 8.86 -2.66
N LEU A 39 2.49 7.78 -2.18
CA LEU A 39 3.00 7.04 -1.03
C LEU A 39 4.40 6.47 -1.27
N ILE A 40 4.64 5.91 -2.46
CA ILE A 40 5.95 5.39 -2.85
C ILE A 40 6.99 6.53 -2.89
N GLY A 41 6.72 7.60 -3.64
CA GLY A 41 7.67 8.68 -3.86
C GLY A 41 8.00 9.44 -2.56
N THR A 42 6.98 9.95 -1.88
CA THR A 42 7.18 10.87 -0.75
C THR A 42 7.52 10.14 0.54
N PHE A 43 6.78 9.08 0.90
CA PHE A 43 7.01 8.42 2.18
C PHE A 43 8.11 7.38 2.03
N LEU A 44 7.96 6.40 1.15
CA LEU A 44 8.85 5.25 1.15
C LEU A 44 10.25 5.59 0.62
N ILE A 45 10.34 6.37 -0.46
CA ILE A 45 11.63 6.75 -1.07
C ILE A 45 12.24 7.95 -0.36
N GLU A 46 11.58 9.11 -0.36
CA GLU A 46 12.19 10.34 0.16
C GLU A 46 12.38 10.29 1.68
N GLU A 47 11.37 9.86 2.43
CA GLU A 47 11.44 9.90 3.90
C GLU A 47 12.12 8.67 4.50
N TYR A 48 11.77 7.46 4.05
CA TYR A 48 12.30 6.21 4.60
C TYR A 48 13.47 5.61 3.80
N GLN A 49 13.88 6.25 2.69
CA GLN A 49 15.08 5.89 1.93
C GLN A 49 15.08 4.46 1.38
N PHE A 50 13.88 3.89 1.12
CA PHE A 50 13.77 2.64 0.39
C PHE A 50 14.16 2.83 -1.08
N SER A 51 14.77 1.80 -1.67
CA SER A 51 14.96 1.74 -3.13
C SER A 51 13.79 1.04 -3.80
N TYR A 52 13.55 1.32 -5.08
CA TYR A 52 12.56 0.62 -5.88
C TYR A 52 12.74 -0.91 -5.86
N GLU A 53 13.99 -1.40 -5.90
CA GLU A 53 14.32 -2.84 -5.80
C GLU A 53 13.93 -3.42 -4.45
N SER A 54 14.14 -2.69 -3.36
CA SER A 54 13.76 -3.14 -2.02
C SER A 54 12.24 -3.20 -1.86
N LEU A 55 11.52 -2.23 -2.43
CA LEU A 55 10.06 -2.20 -2.43
C LEU A 55 9.47 -3.32 -3.28
N ALA A 56 10.03 -3.56 -4.47
CA ALA A 56 9.61 -4.66 -5.35
C ALA A 56 9.72 -6.03 -4.65
N LYS A 57 10.84 -6.27 -3.95
CA LYS A 57 11.02 -7.48 -3.13
C LYS A 57 10.00 -7.57 -2.00
N TYR A 58 9.74 -6.45 -1.31
CA TYR A 58 8.80 -6.41 -0.20
C TYR A 58 7.36 -6.73 -0.64
N VAL A 59 6.95 -6.24 -1.80
CA VAL A 59 5.61 -6.49 -2.35
C VAL A 59 5.51 -7.79 -3.16
N GLU A 60 6.58 -8.59 -3.20
CA GLU A 60 6.64 -9.88 -3.90
C GLU A 60 6.34 -9.80 -5.41
N VAL A 61 6.90 -8.77 -6.09
CA VAL A 61 6.84 -8.64 -7.55
C VAL A 61 8.24 -8.42 -8.13
N SER A 62 8.43 -8.65 -9.43
CA SER A 62 9.70 -8.32 -10.07
C SER A 62 9.94 -6.81 -10.09
N TYR A 63 11.21 -6.39 -10.16
CA TYR A 63 11.55 -4.97 -10.29
C TYR A 63 10.87 -4.33 -11.52
N GLU A 64 10.85 -5.04 -12.65
CA GLU A 64 10.22 -4.58 -13.88
C GLU A 64 8.71 -4.36 -13.69
N GLU A 65 8.01 -5.28 -13.05
CA GLU A 65 6.58 -5.12 -12.75
C GLU A 65 6.32 -3.96 -11.79
N PHE A 66 7.18 -3.76 -10.79
CA PHE A 66 7.08 -2.61 -9.90
C PHE A 66 7.24 -1.29 -10.65
N ILE A 67 8.26 -1.19 -11.52
CA ILE A 67 8.50 0.01 -12.33
C ILE A 67 7.35 0.24 -13.30
N ASN A 68 6.85 -0.79 -13.96
CA ASN A 68 5.68 -0.70 -14.84
C ASN A 68 4.45 -0.19 -14.09
N PHE A 69 4.27 -0.59 -12.82
CA PHE A 69 3.16 -0.13 -12.00
C PHE A 69 3.32 1.35 -11.70
N TYR A 70 4.54 1.73 -11.32
CA TYR A 70 4.90 3.08 -10.94
C TYR A 70 4.90 4.06 -12.12
N SER A 71 5.36 3.67 -13.31
CA SER A 71 5.39 4.54 -14.50
C SER A 71 4.05 4.56 -15.23
N GLY A 72 3.30 3.45 -15.19
CA GLY A 72 1.99 3.32 -15.82
C GLY A 72 2.00 2.94 -17.29
N ASP A 73 3.12 2.48 -17.80
CA ASP A 73 3.30 2.26 -19.24
C ASP A 73 2.85 0.86 -19.70
N GLN A 74 2.60 -0.08 -18.78
CA GLN A 74 2.30 -1.46 -19.13
C GLN A 74 1.19 -2.11 -18.31
N LYS A 75 0.60 -3.16 -18.89
CA LYS A 75 -0.46 -3.96 -18.30
C LYS A 75 0.14 -4.91 -17.27
N ILE A 76 -0.34 -4.80 -16.03
CA ILE A 76 0.11 -5.61 -14.91
C ILE A 76 -1.03 -6.51 -14.48
N ASP A 77 -0.69 -7.73 -14.05
CA ASP A 77 -1.67 -8.66 -13.54
C ASP A 77 -2.37 -8.12 -12.29
N THR A 78 -3.64 -8.46 -12.13
CA THR A 78 -4.46 -7.96 -11.01
C THR A 78 -3.91 -8.44 -9.66
N GLN A 79 -3.34 -9.66 -9.59
CA GLN A 79 -2.73 -10.17 -8.37
C GLN A 79 -1.52 -9.32 -7.96
N HIS A 80 -0.67 -8.94 -8.91
CA HIS A 80 0.49 -8.10 -8.65
C HIS A 80 0.09 -6.68 -8.23
N ILE A 81 -0.97 -6.11 -8.83
CA ILE A 81 -1.53 -4.83 -8.39
C ILE A 81 -2.01 -4.91 -6.94
N ILE A 82 -2.70 -5.99 -6.57
CA ILE A 82 -3.18 -6.19 -5.19
C ILE A 82 -2.00 -6.29 -4.22
N ASN A 83 -0.99 -7.11 -4.54
CA ASN A 83 0.20 -7.26 -3.72
C ASN A 83 0.91 -5.92 -3.50
N ILE A 84 1.12 -5.14 -4.57
CA ILE A 84 1.73 -3.81 -4.49
C ILE A 84 0.91 -2.90 -3.57
N CYS A 85 -0.39 -2.74 -3.83
CA CYS A 85 -1.22 -1.78 -3.11
C CYS A 85 -1.34 -2.14 -1.62
N VAL A 86 -1.69 -3.39 -1.30
CA VAL A 86 -1.94 -3.84 0.07
C VAL A 86 -0.66 -3.82 0.89
N ASN A 87 0.42 -4.40 0.36
CA ASN A 87 1.66 -4.53 1.12
C ASN A 87 2.29 -3.14 1.36
N LEU A 88 2.31 -2.23 0.37
CA LEU A 88 2.84 -0.88 0.59
C LEU A 88 2.03 -0.08 1.59
N GLN A 89 0.69 -0.19 1.56
CA GLN A 89 -0.14 0.46 2.57
C GLN A 89 0.14 -0.08 3.98
N MET A 90 0.31 -1.39 4.13
CA MET A 90 0.71 -2.01 5.39
C MET A 90 2.08 -1.52 5.86
N LEU A 91 3.06 -1.44 4.95
CA LEU A 91 4.40 -0.95 5.25
C LEU A 91 4.37 0.49 5.76
N VAL A 92 3.71 1.39 5.03
CA VAL A 92 3.54 2.79 5.44
C VAL A 92 2.89 2.87 6.82
N TYR A 93 1.83 2.08 7.04
CA TYR A 93 1.16 2.04 8.33
C TYR A 93 2.09 1.63 9.47
N ILE A 94 2.82 0.52 9.31
CA ILE A 94 3.77 0.02 10.32
C ILE A 94 4.84 1.06 10.62
N LEU A 95 5.43 1.66 9.59
CA LEU A 95 6.48 2.66 9.70
C LEU A 95 6.01 3.93 10.43
N GLN A 96 4.77 4.37 10.18
CA GLN A 96 4.19 5.54 10.84
C GLN A 96 3.82 5.26 12.30
N ASN A 97 3.45 4.03 12.64
CA ASN A 97 2.98 3.67 14.00
C ASN A 97 4.11 3.22 14.92
N ASN A 98 5.24 2.77 14.36
CA ASN A 98 6.47 2.49 15.10
C ASN A 98 7.39 3.71 15.28
N ARG A 99 6.98 4.88 14.80
CA ARG A 99 7.67 6.16 15.04
C ARG A 99 7.37 6.79 16.41
N ARG A 100 6.62 6.08 17.26
CA ARG A 100 6.27 6.50 18.63
C ARG A 100 7.32 6.08 19.65
#